data_AF-A0A6J0K2R1-F1
#
_entry.id   AF-A0A6J0K2R1-F1
#
_cell.length_a   1.000
_cell.length_b   1.000
_cell.length_c   1.000
_cell.angle_alpha   90.00
_cell.angle_beta   90.00
_cell.angle_gamma   90.00
#
_symmetry.space_group_name_H-M   'P 1'
#
loop_
_entity.id
_entity.type
_entity.pdbx_description
1 polymer ?
#
loop_
_entity_poly.entity_id
_entity_poly.type
_entity_poly.pdbx_seq_one_letter_code
_entity_poly.pdbx_strand_id
1 'polypeptide(L)'
;MDYRDTIETQSKYKGIRRRKWGKWVSEIRVPGTRDRLWLGSFSTAEGAAVAHDVAFYCLHQPNSLESLNFPHLLPPSIASKTSPRSIQQAASNAGMAVDAGIVNSDHRTSGDGGALNISVYDYLDGHNHV
;
A
#
# COMPACT_ATOMS: atom_id res chain seq x y z
N MET A 1 -28.29 -22.13 13.55
CA MET A 1 -27.25 -22.14 12.50
C MET A 1 -27.34 -20.84 11.73
N ASP A 2 -26.48 -19.86 12.01
CA ASP A 2 -26.42 -18.60 11.25
C ASP A 2 -25.59 -18.80 9.98
N TYR A 3 -26.29 -19.15 8.90
CA TYR A 3 -25.80 -19.15 7.52
C TYR A 3 -25.57 -17.71 7.04
N ARG A 4 -24.53 -17.05 7.54
CA ARG A 4 -23.91 -15.90 6.85
C ARG A 4 -22.45 -16.21 6.61
N ASP A 5 -22.27 -17.31 5.89
CA ASP A 5 -21.08 -17.55 5.09
C ASP A 5 -20.65 -16.23 4.42
N THR A 6 -19.46 -15.75 4.74
CA THR A 6 -18.23 -16.22 4.08
C THR A 6 -18.39 -16.21 2.56
N ILE A 7 -19.06 -15.19 2.02
CA ILE A 7 -18.48 -14.52 0.87
C ILE A 7 -17.16 -13.93 1.37
N GLU A 8 -16.15 -14.79 1.51
CA GLU A 8 -14.79 -14.47 1.13
C GLU A 8 -14.94 -13.81 -0.24
N THR A 9 -15.13 -12.49 -0.24
CA THR A 9 -14.75 -11.68 -1.38
C THR A 9 -13.26 -11.93 -1.45
N GLN A 10 -12.90 -12.99 -2.18
CA GLN A 10 -11.54 -13.45 -2.37
C GLN A 10 -10.82 -12.21 -2.85
N SER A 11 -10.11 -11.58 -1.91
CA SER A 11 -9.56 -10.27 -2.17
C SER A 11 -8.56 -10.51 -3.28
N LYS A 12 -8.74 -9.80 -4.40
CA LYS A 12 -7.93 -9.96 -5.61
C LYS A 12 -6.41 -9.87 -5.30
N TYR A 13 -6.08 -9.28 -4.16
CA TYR A 13 -4.74 -9.05 -3.68
C TYR A 13 -4.48 -9.70 -2.31
N LYS A 14 -3.28 -10.29 -2.18
CA LYS A 14 -2.77 -10.93 -0.96
C LYS A 14 -2.67 -9.92 0.18
N GLY A 15 -3.10 -10.33 1.38
CA GLY A 15 -3.02 -9.51 2.58
C GLY A 15 -4.05 -8.39 2.67
N ILE A 16 -4.94 -8.25 1.69
CA ILE A 16 -5.92 -7.16 1.62
C ILE A 16 -7.29 -7.65 2.05
N ARG A 17 -7.98 -6.86 2.87
CA ARG A 17 -9.35 -7.16 3.30
C ARG A 17 -10.28 -5.98 3.07
N ARG A 18 -11.45 -6.26 2.51
CA ARG A 18 -12.54 -5.28 2.40
C ARG A 18 -13.42 -5.31 3.65
N ARG A 19 -13.72 -4.14 4.23
CA ARG A 19 -14.72 -4.00 5.31
C ARG A 19 -16.12 -3.82 4.74
N LYS A 20 -17.15 -4.15 5.52
CA LYS A 20 -18.57 -3.92 5.18
C LYS A 20 -18.92 -2.47 4.82
N TRP A 21 -18.14 -1.52 5.35
CA TRP A 21 -18.26 -0.08 5.05
C TRP A 21 -17.58 0.32 3.72
N GLY A 22 -17.03 -0.63 2.96
CA GLY A 22 -16.45 -0.38 1.64
C GLY A 22 -14.98 0.04 1.63
N LYS A 23 -14.35 0.26 2.80
CA LYS A 23 -12.91 0.56 2.90
C LYS A 23 -12.05 -0.69 2.81
N TRP A 24 -10.87 -0.55 2.20
CA TRP A 24 -9.84 -1.58 2.09
C TRP A 24 -8.82 -1.41 3.20
N VAL A 25 -8.27 -2.52 3.67
CA VAL A 25 -7.36 -2.56 4.80
C VAL A 25 -6.15 -3.40 4.43
N SER A 26 -4.97 -2.92 4.81
CA SER A 26 -3.70 -3.62 4.65
C SER A 26 -3.00 -3.78 5.99
N GLU A 27 -2.60 -5.01 6.32
CA GLU A 27 -1.83 -5.37 7.51
C GLU A 27 -0.85 -6.50 7.19
N ILE A 28 0.27 -6.58 7.91
CA ILE A 28 1.27 -7.64 7.73
C ILE A 28 1.79 -8.16 9.08
N ARG A 29 2.15 -9.44 9.13
CA ARG A 29 2.81 -10.03 10.32
C ARG A 29 4.31 -9.76 10.27
N VAL A 30 4.88 -9.38 11.41
CA VAL A 30 6.33 -9.19 11.52
C VAL A 30 6.99 -10.56 11.70
N PRO A 31 7.93 -10.96 10.82
CA PRO A 31 8.57 -12.27 10.90
C PRO A 31 9.30 -12.45 12.24
N GLY A 32 9.25 -13.66 12.78
CA GLY A 32 9.87 -13.98 14.08
C GLY A 32 9.08 -13.49 15.30
N THR A 33 7.94 -12.83 15.11
CA THR A 33 7.09 -12.32 16.20
C THR A 33 5.62 -12.73 16.01
N ARG A 34 4.80 -12.48 17.02
CA ARG A 34 3.33 -12.55 16.92
C ARG A 34 2.69 -11.22 16.53
N ASP A 35 3.51 -10.19 16.35
CA ASP A 35 3.05 -8.83 16.15
C ASP A 35 2.57 -8.60 14.72
N ARG A 36 1.62 -7.67 14.60
CA ARG A 36 1.08 -7.22 13.33
C ARG A 36 1.32 -5.75 13.17
N LEU A 37 1.74 -5.37 11.98
CA LEU A 37 1.90 -3.99 11.57
C LEU A 37 0.68 -3.59 10.75
N TRP A 38 -0.10 -2.64 11.28
CA TRP A 38 -1.18 -2.01 10.55
C TRP A 38 -0.61 -1.05 9.51
N LEU A 39 -0.85 -1.27 8.22
CA LEU A 39 -0.25 -0.45 7.15
C LEU A 39 -1.16 0.69 6.72
N GLY A 40 -2.46 0.59 6.98
CA GLY A 40 -3.40 1.66 6.71
C GLY A 40 -4.78 1.16 6.29
N SER A 41 -5.68 2.12 6.14
CA SER A 41 -6.96 1.95 5.46
C SER A 41 -6.96 2.77 4.18
N PHE A 42 -7.39 2.15 3.10
CA PHE A 42 -7.31 2.67 1.74
C PHE A 42 -8.71 2.70 1.11
N SER A 43 -8.87 3.58 0.13
CA SER A 43 -10.09 3.71 -0.66
C SER A 43 -10.10 2.74 -1.83
N THR A 44 -8.93 2.32 -2.34
CA THR A 44 -8.81 1.34 -3.42
C THR A 44 -8.18 0.03 -2.93
N ALA A 45 -8.41 -1.06 -3.68
CA ALA A 45 -7.79 -2.35 -3.37
C ALA A 45 -6.31 -2.36 -3.77
N GLU A 46 -6.00 -1.64 -4.85
CA GLU A 46 -4.68 -1.45 -5.43
C GLU A 46 -3.76 -0.68 -4.49
N GLY A 47 -4.21 0.44 -3.92
CA GLY A 47 -3.44 1.19 -2.92
C GLY A 47 -3.15 0.36 -1.68
N ALA A 48 -4.13 -0.41 -1.20
CA ALA A 48 -3.93 -1.33 -0.09
C ALA A 48 -2.88 -2.41 -0.40
N ALA A 49 -2.94 -2.97 -1.60
CA ALA A 49 -2.04 -4.02 -2.09
C ALA A 49 -0.61 -3.51 -2.32
N VAL A 50 -0.44 -2.31 -2.84
CA VAL A 50 0.88 -1.66 -2.97
C VAL A 50 1.48 -1.40 -1.58
N ALA A 51 0.69 -0.92 -0.62
CA ALA A 51 1.17 -0.79 0.75
C ALA A 51 1.64 -2.13 1.33
N HIS A 52 0.90 -3.22 1.06
CA HIS A 52 1.29 -4.56 1.51
C HIS A 52 2.61 -5.01 0.89
N ASP A 53 2.80 -4.82 -0.42
CA ASP A 53 4.01 -5.24 -1.12
C ASP A 53 5.26 -4.50 -0.63
N VAL A 54 5.14 -3.19 -0.38
CA VAL A 54 6.22 -2.39 0.21
C VAL A 54 6.61 -2.94 1.58
N ALA A 55 5.63 -3.20 2.44
CA ALA A 55 5.91 -3.73 3.77
C ALA A 55 6.48 -5.15 3.74
N PHE A 56 5.95 -6.02 2.87
CA PHE A 56 6.41 -7.39 2.71
C PHE A 56 7.85 -7.43 2.22
N TYR A 57 8.20 -6.57 1.27
CA TYR A 57 9.55 -6.47 0.75
C TYR A 57 10.55 -6.01 1.83
N CYS A 58 10.22 -5.00 2.64
CA CYS A 58 11.09 -4.57 3.74
C CYS A 58 11.24 -5.63 4.84
N LEU A 59 10.18 -6.37 5.16
CA LEU A 59 10.18 -7.32 6.29
C LEU A 59 10.79 -8.68 5.95
N HIS A 60 10.48 -9.21 4.76
CA HIS A 60 10.90 -10.54 4.36
C HIS A 60 12.12 -10.54 3.46
N GLN A 61 12.49 -9.38 2.90
CA GLN A 61 13.57 -9.21 1.92
C GLN A 61 13.63 -10.39 0.93
N PRO A 62 12.49 -10.69 0.26
CA PRO A 62 12.33 -11.94 -0.44
C PRO A 62 13.32 -12.05 -1.60
N ASN A 63 13.90 -13.23 -1.78
CA ASN A 63 14.85 -13.51 -2.87
C ASN A 63 14.18 -13.46 -4.27
N SER A 64 12.84 -13.42 -4.33
CA SER A 64 12.05 -13.31 -5.56
C SER A 64 10.84 -12.40 -5.37
N LEU A 65 10.53 -11.61 -6.39
CA LEU A 65 9.40 -10.66 -6.42
C LEU A 65 8.05 -11.35 -6.67
N GLU A 66 8.03 -12.64 -7.02
CA GLU A 66 6.80 -13.40 -7.34
C GLU A 66 5.82 -13.55 -6.16
N SER A 67 6.30 -13.33 -4.93
CA SER A 67 5.44 -13.34 -3.76
C SER A 67 4.54 -12.10 -3.65
N LEU A 68 4.87 -11.01 -4.37
CA LEU A 68 4.19 -9.72 -4.30
C LEU A 68 2.93 -9.68 -5.18
N ASN A 69 2.06 -8.70 -4.95
CA ASN A 69 0.91 -8.44 -5.81
C ASN A 69 1.31 -7.69 -7.09
N PHE A 70 2.30 -6.79 -7.00
CA PHE A 70 2.78 -5.92 -8.05
C PHE A 70 4.32 -5.94 -8.12
N PRO A 71 4.92 -6.98 -8.71
CA PRO A 71 6.38 -7.13 -8.77
C PRO A 71 7.09 -5.99 -9.55
N HIS A 72 6.37 -5.26 -10.40
CA HIS A 72 6.91 -4.17 -11.21
C HIS A 72 6.80 -2.78 -10.54
N LEU A 73 6.12 -2.67 -9.40
CA LEU A 73 5.85 -1.38 -8.73
C LEU A 73 6.76 -1.11 -7.54
N LEU A 74 7.69 -2.01 -7.20
CA LEU A 74 8.62 -1.79 -6.10
C LEU A 74 9.90 -1.11 -6.55
N PRO A 75 10.21 0.09 -6.05
CA PRO A 75 11.51 0.70 -6.27
C PRO A 75 12.62 -0.02 -5.48
N PRO A 76 13.83 -0.17 -6.04
CA PRO A 76 14.95 -0.85 -5.40
C PRO A 76 15.42 -0.17 -4.09
N SER A 77 15.10 1.11 -3.87
CA SER A 77 15.51 1.87 -2.68
C SER A 77 14.77 1.47 -1.39
N ILE A 78 13.64 0.75 -1.49
CA ILE A 78 12.80 0.37 -0.35
C ILE A 78 13.49 -0.67 0.56
N ALA A 79 14.46 -1.42 0.04
CA ALA A 79 15.18 -2.46 0.79
C ALA A 79 15.93 -1.96 2.04
N SER A 80 16.21 -0.65 2.12
CA SER A 80 17.03 -0.08 3.20
C SER A 80 16.29 0.20 4.52
N LYS A 81 14.96 -0.02 4.58
CA LYS A 81 14.15 0.29 5.76
C LYS A 81 14.12 -0.86 6.74
N THR A 82 14.69 -0.65 7.93
CA THR A 82 14.85 -1.71 8.95
C THR A 82 13.94 -1.54 10.18
N SER A 83 13.36 -0.36 10.41
CA SER A 83 12.52 -0.12 11.59
C SER A 83 11.02 -0.30 11.28
N PRO A 84 10.22 -0.91 12.18
CA PRO A 84 8.79 -1.13 11.93
C PRO A 84 8.03 0.14 11.56
N ARG A 85 8.38 1.27 12.19
CA ARG A 85 7.77 2.59 11.92
C ARG A 85 8.12 3.13 10.54
N SER A 86 9.38 3.00 10.12
CA SER A 86 9.79 3.47 8.79
C SER A 86 9.18 2.61 7.67
N ILE A 87 9.06 1.30 7.90
CA ILE A 87 8.36 0.36 7.01
C ILE A 87 6.87 0.72 6.91
N GLN A 88 6.21 0.93 8.05
CA GLN A 88 4.81 1.36 8.10
C GLN A 88 4.59 2.64 7.30
N GLN A 89 5.39 3.67 7.56
CA GLN A 89 5.28 4.96 6.89
C GLN A 89 5.52 4.84 5.38
N ALA A 90 6.49 4.02 4.96
CA ALA A 90 6.74 3.74 3.54
C ALA A 90 5.53 3.12 2.86
N ALA A 91 4.99 2.08 3.49
CA ALA A 91 3.84 1.34 2.99
C ALA A 91 2.60 2.22 2.90
N SER A 92 2.30 2.97 3.97
CA SER A 92 1.17 3.90 4.00
C SER A 92 1.28 4.95 2.91
N ASN A 93 2.46 5.58 2.75
CA ASN A 93 2.67 6.62 1.74
C ASN A 93 2.52 6.08 0.32
N ALA A 94 3.08 4.91 0.03
CA ALA A 94 2.98 4.29 -1.30
C ALA A 94 1.53 3.93 -1.64
N GLY A 95 0.78 3.35 -0.70
CA GLY A 95 -0.62 3.03 -0.92
C GLY A 95 -1.51 4.28 -1.09
N MET A 96 -1.25 5.33 -0.31
CA MET A 96 -1.96 6.62 -0.42
C MET A 96 -1.71 7.31 -1.76
N ALA A 97 -0.48 7.24 -2.28
CA ALA A 97 -0.13 7.83 -3.57
C ALA A 97 -0.90 7.13 -4.72
N VAL A 98 -1.01 5.81 -4.67
CA VAL A 98 -1.79 5.02 -5.65
C VAL A 98 -3.28 5.32 -5.51
N ASP A 99 -3.80 5.35 -4.28
CA ASP A 99 -5.19 5.77 -4.00
C ASP A 99 -5.49 7.13 -4.62
N ALA A 100 -4.62 8.13 -4.41
CA ALA A 100 -4.78 9.47 -4.94
C ALA A 100 -4.71 9.51 -6.48
N GLY A 101 -3.78 8.77 -7.08
CA GLY A 101 -3.64 8.69 -8.54
C GLY A 101 -4.84 8.04 -9.23
N ILE A 102 -5.43 7.00 -8.62
CA ILE A 102 -6.63 6.34 -9.11
C ILE A 102 -7.85 7.26 -8.95
N VAL A 103 -8.03 7.91 -7.79
CA VAL A 103 -9.12 8.87 -7.57
C VAL A 103 -9.07 10.05 -8.55
N ASN A 104 -7.86 10.51 -8.91
CA ASN A 104 -7.68 11.56 -9.91
C ASN A 104 -7.93 11.10 -11.36
N SER A 105 -7.87 9.80 -11.64
CA SER A 105 -8.15 9.24 -12.96
C SER A 105 -9.65 9.10 -13.21
N ASP A 106 -10.42 8.79 -12.16
CA ASP A 106 -11.89 8.71 -12.22
C ASP A 106 -12.54 10.11 -12.31
N HIS A 107 -11.86 11.16 -11.84
CA HIS A 107 -12.36 12.55 -11.90
C HIS A 107 -12.03 13.31 -13.19
N ARG A 108 -11.55 12.66 -14.25
CA ARG A 108 -11.33 13.31 -15.57
C ARG A 108 -12.60 13.43 -16.44
N THR A 109 -13.75 13.65 -15.81
CA THR A 109 -14.87 14.32 -16.47
C THR A 109 -15.21 15.59 -15.69
N SER A 110 -14.98 16.71 -16.37
CA SER A 110 -15.43 18.07 -16.04
C SER A 110 -14.54 18.89 -15.10
N GLY A 111 -13.86 19.86 -15.71
CA GLY A 111 -13.83 21.22 -15.18
C GLY A 111 -12.62 21.63 -14.36
N ASP A 112 -11.64 22.20 -15.08
CA ASP A 112 -10.94 23.44 -14.75
C ASP A 112 -10.17 23.60 -13.41
N GLY A 113 -8.96 24.15 -13.53
CA GLY A 113 -8.32 24.89 -12.45
C GLY A 113 -7.30 24.15 -11.59
N GLY A 114 -6.10 23.93 -12.14
CA GLY A 114 -4.83 24.02 -11.40
C GLY A 114 -4.49 22.86 -10.44
N ALA A 115 -3.74 21.87 -10.92
CA ALA A 115 -3.05 20.93 -10.05
C ALA A 115 -1.58 20.80 -10.48
N LEU A 116 -0.70 21.17 -9.55
CA LEU A 116 0.75 21.02 -9.65
C LEU A 116 1.10 19.56 -9.95
N ASN A 117 1.85 19.37 -11.02
CA ASN A 117 2.40 18.08 -11.44
C ASN A 117 3.50 17.65 -10.45
N ILE A 118 3.10 17.16 -9.29
CA ILE A 118 4.02 16.47 -8.37
C ILE A 118 4.18 15.05 -8.88
N SER A 119 5.26 14.88 -9.63
CA SER A 119 5.76 13.61 -10.10
C SER A 119 6.15 12.74 -8.91
N VAL A 120 5.91 11.44 -8.99
CA VAL A 120 6.23 10.43 -7.97
C VAL A 120 7.73 10.44 -7.59
N TYR A 121 8.58 11.09 -8.41
CA TYR A 121 10.01 11.26 -8.19
C TYR A 121 10.40 12.37 -7.20
N ASP A 122 9.51 13.32 -6.88
CA ASP A 122 9.85 14.46 -6.01
C ASP A 122 9.81 14.15 -4.50
N TYR A 123 9.38 12.94 -4.10
CA TYR A 123 9.14 12.60 -2.69
C TYR A 123 10.28 11.83 -2.00
N LEU A 124 11.39 11.55 -2.70
CA LEU A 124 12.54 10.83 -2.14
C LEU A 124 13.78 11.68 -1.91
N ASP A 125 13.80 12.95 -2.32
CA ASP A 125 14.86 13.89 -1.97
C ASP A 125 14.45 14.72 -0.74
N GLY A 126 14.43 14.04 0.40
CA GLY A 126 14.25 14.65 1.72
C GLY A 126 15.59 14.76 2.44
N HIS A 127 16.56 15.48 1.88
CA HIS A 127 17.76 15.86 2.62
C HIS A 127 17.48 17.11 3.47
N ASN A 128 17.66 16.97 4.78
CA ASN A 128 17.27 17.90 5.82
C ASN A 128 18.48 18.78 6.24
N HIS A 129 18.26 20.09 6.35
CA HIS A 129 19.12 21.17 6.90
C HIS A 129 20.39 21.57 6.10
N VAL A 130 20.74 22.85 5.94
CA VAL A 130 20.55 24.03 6.82
C VAL A 130 20.05 25.28 6.10
#